data_AF-A0A9P4MM29-F1
#
_entry.id   AF-A0A9P4MM29-F1
#
_cell.length_a   1.000
_cell.length_b   1.000
_cell.length_c   1.000
_cell.angle_alpha   90.00
_cell.angle_beta   90.00
_cell.angle_gamma   90.00
#
_symmetry.space_group_name_H-M   'P 1'
#
loop_
_entity.id
_entity.type
_entity.pdbx_description
1 polymer ?
#
loop_
_entity_poly.entity_id
_entity_poly.type
_entity_poly.pdbx_seq_one_letter_code
_entity_poly.pdbx_strand_id
1 'polypeptide(L)'
;MLLAFTRSEVLASLLYSKWSLAVRPSTSVSKTWVLDSGAHPTTPHTEIGRGYGDYSTTSYGAQGGADGGGFMPGSQESPNAKRGGGRYGNNTLRPVTIKQIHAAELPDPDADAYMLDNSECTQITFVGQIMNISQQTTNVTYKLDDGTGQIEVKVWVDPERIDVEDPNSMLGRLRENAYARCWGKIKSFGKRHVVAHVARPVTDMNEVNYHLLEATAVHLQLTRGAPGEKKGGAGADGYGQANGASYGGGGADKLGNVSSGAKKVYQCIQNTPQTNEGLHMQDIAMRTSMEVSDVLKAGDELQGMGLIYTTVDDHTWAVLEM
;
A
#
# COMPACT_ATOMS: atom_id res chain seq x y z
N MET A 1 -1.80 42.94 58.29
CA MET A 1 -1.03 42.09 59.22
C MET A 1 -1.83 40.81 59.43
N LEU A 2 -1.26 39.66 59.02
CA LEU A 2 -1.71 38.25 59.15
C LEU A 2 -3.03 37.85 58.41
N LEU A 3 -3.06 37.01 57.36
CA LEU A 3 -2.79 35.54 57.25
C LEU A 3 -3.58 34.71 58.29
N ALA A 4 -4.33 33.65 57.97
CA ALA A 4 -4.11 32.64 56.94
C ALA A 4 -5.41 31.90 56.51
N PHE A 5 -5.41 31.47 55.25
CA PHE A 5 -6.34 30.51 54.64
C PHE A 5 -5.99 29.07 55.07
N THR A 6 -7.01 28.25 55.24
CA THR A 6 -6.92 26.81 55.50
C THR A 6 -7.09 25.97 54.22
N ARG A 7 -6.43 24.81 54.19
CA ARG A 7 -6.60 23.62 53.33
C ARG A 7 -5.74 23.51 52.06
N SER A 8 -4.52 22.97 52.23
CA SER A 8 -3.94 21.97 51.31
C SER A 8 -2.63 21.42 51.91
N GLU A 9 -2.65 20.25 52.59
CA GLU A 9 -1.41 19.49 52.91
C GLU A 9 -1.69 18.15 53.65
N VAL A 10 -2.40 17.21 53.01
CA VAL A 10 -2.51 15.82 53.57
C VAL A 10 -2.33 14.71 52.51
N LEU A 11 -1.84 15.00 51.30
CA LEU A 11 -1.66 13.95 50.27
C LEU A 11 -0.28 13.97 49.60
N ALA A 12 0.78 14.20 50.38
CA ALA A 12 2.16 14.17 49.88
C ALA A 12 3.10 13.20 50.63
N SER A 13 2.60 12.29 51.47
CA SER A 13 3.44 11.39 52.29
C SER A 13 3.29 9.89 52.02
N LEU A 14 2.80 9.47 50.84
CA LEU A 14 2.61 8.05 50.49
C LEU A 14 3.42 7.55 49.29
N LEU A 15 4.38 8.32 48.77
CA LEU A 15 5.18 7.95 47.59
C LEU A 15 6.68 7.73 47.84
N TYR A 16 7.10 7.47 49.07
CA TYR A 16 8.50 7.11 49.38
C TYR A 16 8.58 5.97 50.40
N SER A 17 8.20 4.76 50.01
CA SER A 17 8.64 3.51 50.67
C SER A 17 8.25 2.28 49.85
N LYS A 18 9.00 1.99 48.77
CA LYS A 18 9.18 0.64 48.21
C LYS A 18 10.23 0.68 47.09
N TRP A 19 11.44 1.07 47.46
CA TRP A 19 12.66 0.84 46.69
C TRP A 19 13.68 0.24 47.65
N SER A 20 13.71 -1.09 47.76
CA SER A 20 14.90 -1.88 48.14
C SER A 20 14.58 -3.38 48.10
N LEU A 21 15.58 -4.17 47.69
CA LEU A 21 15.67 -5.63 47.55
C LEU A 21 14.96 -6.22 46.30
N ALA A 22 15.62 -6.92 45.37
CA ALA A 22 16.83 -7.73 45.48
C ALA A 22 17.69 -7.69 44.20
N VAL A 23 18.93 -7.24 44.33
CA VAL A 23 20.03 -7.56 43.41
C VAL A 23 20.75 -8.78 43.99
N ARG A 24 20.74 -9.91 43.29
CA ARG A 24 21.63 -11.05 43.57
C ARG A 24 22.83 -10.97 42.62
N PRO A 25 24.07 -11.18 43.09
CA PRO A 25 25.23 -11.18 42.23
C PRO A 25 25.26 -12.44 41.35
N SER A 26 25.34 -12.24 40.04
CA SER A 26 25.59 -13.26 39.02
C SER A 26 26.98 -13.85 39.22
N THR A 27 27.06 -15.16 39.39
CA THR A 27 28.30 -15.92 39.35
C THR A 27 28.80 -16.00 37.91
N SER A 28 30.06 -15.60 37.71
CA SER A 28 30.79 -15.64 36.45
C SER A 28 30.85 -17.07 35.88
N VAL A 29 30.22 -17.28 34.72
CA VAL A 29 30.50 -18.44 33.87
C VAL A 29 31.34 -17.95 32.70
N SER A 30 32.64 -18.17 32.79
CA SER A 30 33.57 -18.09 31.66
C SER A 30 33.27 -19.21 30.67
N LYS A 31 32.61 -18.90 29.55
CA LYS A 31 32.55 -19.81 28.40
C LYS A 31 33.75 -19.53 27.50
N THR A 32 34.77 -20.35 27.65
CA THR A 32 35.86 -20.54 26.69
C THR A 32 35.30 -21.04 25.36
N TRP A 33 35.62 -20.35 24.27
CA TRP A 33 35.43 -20.86 22.92
C TRP A 33 36.49 -21.93 22.66
N VAL A 34 36.08 -23.19 22.58
CA VAL A 34 36.90 -24.26 22.01
C VAL A 34 36.58 -24.29 20.51
N LEU A 35 37.58 -23.96 19.70
CA LEU A 35 37.53 -24.17 18.25
C LEU A 35 37.67 -25.68 18.01
N ASP A 36 36.57 -26.35 17.71
CA ASP A 36 36.60 -27.70 17.17
C ASP A 36 36.79 -27.62 15.64
N SER A 37 37.97 -28.02 15.20
CA SER A 37 38.33 -28.21 13.80
C SER A 37 37.76 -29.55 13.31
N GLY A 38 36.49 -29.53 12.90
CA GLY A 38 35.79 -30.66 12.29
C GLY A 38 35.63 -30.49 10.79
N ALA A 39 36.14 -31.45 10.02
CA ALA A 39 36.26 -31.46 8.57
C ALA A 39 34.92 -31.34 7.81
N HIS A 40 34.91 -30.51 6.77
CA HIS A 40 33.89 -30.48 5.72
C HIS A 40 34.05 -31.69 4.77
N PRO A 41 33.02 -32.51 4.53
CA PRO A 41 33.02 -33.44 3.42
C PRO A 41 32.61 -32.72 2.12
N THR A 42 33.55 -32.66 1.17
CA THR A 42 33.34 -32.27 -0.23
C THR A 42 32.77 -33.43 -1.02
N THR A 43 31.68 -33.20 -1.77
CA THR A 43 31.25 -34.07 -2.88
C THR A 43 30.62 -33.22 -4.00
N PRO A 44 30.63 -33.72 -5.26
CA PRO A 44 31.16 -32.98 -6.41
C PRO A 44 30.11 -32.24 -7.24
N HIS A 45 30.61 -31.27 -8.01
CA HIS A 45 29.88 -30.58 -9.07
C HIS A 45 29.67 -31.49 -10.28
N THR A 46 28.43 -31.52 -10.79
CA THR A 46 28.13 -31.84 -12.19
C THR A 46 27.16 -30.76 -12.71
N GLU A 47 27.63 -29.97 -13.67
CA GLU A 47 26.81 -29.06 -14.48
C GLU A 47 25.85 -29.83 -15.38
N ILE A 48 24.59 -29.39 -15.48
CA ILE A 48 23.87 -29.13 -16.74
C ILE A 48 22.43 -28.64 -16.47
N GLY A 49 22.00 -27.64 -17.23
CA GLY A 49 20.58 -27.52 -17.64
C GLY A 49 19.83 -26.28 -17.16
N ARG A 50 19.74 -25.27 -18.03
CA ARG A 50 18.79 -24.15 -17.95
C ARG A 50 17.33 -24.64 -17.89
N GLY A 51 16.52 -24.01 -17.05
CA GLY A 51 15.06 -24.18 -17.05
C GLY A 51 14.37 -23.06 -16.26
N TYR A 52 13.53 -22.29 -16.95
CA TYR A 52 12.71 -21.19 -16.44
C TYR A 52 11.59 -21.69 -15.52
N GLY A 53 11.25 -20.88 -14.50
CA GLY A 53 9.91 -20.66 -13.95
C GLY A 53 9.11 -21.84 -13.38
N ASP A 54 8.87 -21.83 -12.07
CA ASP A 54 7.66 -22.45 -11.53
C ASP A 54 7.12 -21.60 -10.36
N TYR A 55 5.94 -21.04 -10.56
CA TYR A 55 5.15 -20.33 -9.56
C TYR A 55 4.25 -21.36 -8.86
N SER A 56 4.40 -21.51 -7.56
CA SER A 56 3.55 -22.41 -6.77
C SER A 56 2.17 -21.79 -6.55
N THR A 57 1.16 -22.22 -7.30
CA THR A 57 -0.26 -22.01 -6.97
C THR A 57 -0.74 -23.12 -6.05
N THR A 58 -1.09 -22.74 -4.81
CA THR A 58 -1.73 -23.61 -3.83
C THR A 58 -3.17 -23.92 -4.26
N SER A 59 -3.40 -25.10 -4.86
CA SER A 59 -4.72 -25.62 -5.19
C SER A 59 -5.20 -26.56 -4.08
N TYR A 60 -6.31 -26.18 -3.43
CA TYR A 60 -7.03 -27.05 -2.50
C TYR A 60 -7.87 -28.06 -3.29
N GLY A 61 -7.69 -29.34 -2.97
CA GLY A 61 -8.31 -30.46 -3.66
C GLY A 61 -9.83 -30.50 -3.57
N ALA A 62 -10.44 -30.90 -4.67
CA ALA A 62 -11.72 -31.60 -4.70
C ALA A 62 -11.55 -32.79 -5.65
N GLN A 63 -11.61 -33.98 -5.05
CA GLN A 63 -11.48 -35.27 -5.71
C GLN A 63 -12.84 -35.71 -6.25
N GLY A 64 -12.87 -36.14 -7.51
CA GLY A 64 -13.85 -37.12 -8.00
C GLY A 64 -14.52 -36.80 -9.33
N GLY A 65 -14.32 -37.68 -10.32
CA GLY A 65 -15.30 -37.94 -11.38
C GLY A 65 -14.85 -37.58 -12.79
N ALA A 66 -14.27 -38.56 -13.49
CA ALA A 66 -14.18 -38.58 -14.95
C ALA A 66 -15.59 -38.68 -15.57
N ASP A 67 -15.89 -37.91 -16.61
CA ASP A 67 -16.32 -38.40 -17.93
C ASP A 67 -16.51 -37.22 -18.91
N GLY A 68 -16.30 -37.48 -20.20
CA GLY A 68 -16.20 -36.47 -21.26
C GLY A 68 -17.50 -35.85 -21.75
N GLY A 69 -17.36 -34.81 -22.59
CA GLY A 69 -18.37 -34.43 -23.58
C GLY A 69 -18.64 -32.93 -23.75
N GLY A 70 -18.29 -32.42 -24.93
CA GLY A 70 -19.24 -31.66 -25.77
C GLY A 70 -19.48 -30.18 -25.48
N PHE A 71 -18.77 -29.34 -26.23
CA PHE A 71 -19.14 -27.95 -26.53
C PHE A 71 -20.55 -27.87 -27.16
N MET A 72 -21.42 -27.00 -26.64
CA MET A 72 -22.54 -26.38 -27.36
C MET A 72 -22.74 -24.94 -26.85
N PRO A 73 -22.71 -23.90 -27.70
CA PRO A 73 -22.98 -22.52 -27.31
C PRO A 73 -24.50 -22.27 -27.35
N GLY A 74 -25.15 -22.36 -26.19
CA GLY A 74 -26.56 -21.99 -25.99
C GLY A 74 -26.69 -20.57 -25.45
N SER A 75 -27.31 -19.69 -26.23
CA SER A 75 -27.70 -18.33 -25.84
C SER A 75 -28.75 -18.35 -24.71
N GLN A 76 -28.33 -17.99 -23.50
CA GLN A 76 -29.22 -17.59 -22.41
C GLN A 76 -28.77 -16.23 -21.87
N GLU A 77 -29.42 -15.20 -22.38
CA GLU A 77 -29.29 -13.82 -21.94
C GLU A 77 -29.91 -13.70 -20.53
N SER A 78 -29.07 -13.74 -19.50
CA SER A 78 -29.50 -13.43 -18.13
C SER A 78 -29.70 -11.91 -18.00
N PRO A 79 -30.81 -11.42 -17.40
CA PRO A 79 -31.14 -9.98 -17.36
C PRO A 79 -30.21 -9.12 -16.49
N ASN A 80 -29.16 -9.69 -15.89
CA ASN A 80 -28.31 -9.01 -14.93
C ASN A 80 -26.99 -8.47 -15.52
N ALA A 81 -26.80 -8.56 -16.83
CA ALA A 81 -25.57 -8.12 -17.51
C ALA A 81 -25.41 -6.59 -17.66
N LYS A 82 -26.32 -5.76 -17.11
CA LYS A 82 -26.25 -4.29 -17.23
C LYS A 82 -25.71 -3.54 -16.00
N ARG A 83 -25.16 -4.24 -14.99
CA ARG A 83 -24.45 -3.60 -13.85
C ARG A 83 -23.06 -4.17 -13.57
N GLY A 84 -22.57 -5.04 -14.45
CA GLY A 84 -21.29 -5.72 -14.30
C GLY A 84 -20.33 -5.38 -15.43
N GLY A 85 -20.22 -4.10 -15.80
CA GLY A 85 -19.00 -3.66 -16.45
C GLY A 85 -17.91 -3.83 -15.40
N GLY A 86 -17.08 -4.86 -15.56
CA GLY A 86 -15.97 -5.15 -14.67
C GLY A 86 -15.10 -3.91 -14.54
N ARG A 87 -15.39 -3.07 -13.54
CA ARG A 87 -14.36 -2.31 -12.87
C ARG A 87 -13.42 -3.41 -12.40
N TYR A 88 -12.28 -3.57 -13.06
CA TYR A 88 -11.08 -4.03 -12.38
C TYR A 88 -11.02 -3.15 -11.13
N GLY A 89 -11.58 -3.68 -10.04
CA GLY A 89 -11.86 -2.87 -8.86
C GLY A 89 -10.53 -2.34 -8.42
N ASN A 90 -10.36 -1.03 -8.44
CA ASN A 90 -9.15 -0.34 -8.05
C ASN A 90 -8.90 -0.60 -6.55
N ASN A 91 -8.48 -1.83 -6.24
CA ASN A 91 -8.27 -2.33 -4.91
C ASN A 91 -6.89 -1.86 -4.47
N THR A 92 -6.77 -0.55 -4.32
CA THR A 92 -5.52 0.11 -4.06
C THR A 92 -5.21 0.02 -2.57
N LEU A 93 -3.95 -0.30 -2.26
CA LEU A 93 -3.41 -0.18 -0.92
C LEU A 93 -2.76 1.19 -0.79
N ARG A 94 -3.37 2.08 0.00
CA ARG A 94 -2.87 3.45 0.16
C ARG A 94 -2.11 3.64 1.46
N PRO A 95 -0.85 4.10 1.44
CA PRO A 95 -0.16 4.55 2.64
C PRO A 95 -0.78 5.86 3.12
N VAL A 96 -1.20 5.89 4.38
CA VAL A 96 -1.87 7.05 4.99
C VAL A 96 -1.38 7.30 6.41
N THR A 97 -1.64 8.51 6.90
CA THR A 97 -1.57 8.88 8.32
C THR A 97 -2.92 8.62 9.01
N ILE A 98 -2.92 8.47 10.34
CA ILE A 98 -4.15 8.30 11.13
C ILE A 98 -5.05 9.54 11.00
N LYS A 99 -4.49 10.74 10.92
CA LYS A 99 -5.26 11.96 10.67
C LYS A 99 -6.02 11.90 9.35
N GLN A 100 -5.41 11.39 8.28
CA GLN A 100 -6.10 11.19 7.01
C GLN A 100 -7.23 10.17 7.16
N ILE A 101 -7.01 9.07 7.89
CA ILE A 101 -8.08 8.09 8.18
C ILE A 101 -9.28 8.76 8.85
N HIS A 102 -9.05 9.65 9.82
CA HIS A 102 -10.12 10.42 10.47
C HIS A 102 -10.79 11.47 9.58
N ALA A 103 -10.10 11.95 8.55
CA ALA A 103 -10.65 12.88 7.56
C ALA A 103 -11.35 12.19 6.39
N ALA A 104 -11.21 10.87 6.23
CA ALA A 104 -11.83 10.11 5.15
C ALA A 104 -13.35 10.28 5.13
N GLU A 105 -13.94 10.42 3.95
CA GLU A 105 -15.38 10.61 3.77
C GLU A 105 -16.00 9.40 3.09
N LEU A 106 -17.23 9.05 3.47
CA LEU A 106 -17.98 8.01 2.78
C LEU A 106 -18.97 8.71 1.83
N PRO A 107 -18.90 8.48 0.50
CA PRO A 107 -19.75 9.20 -0.47
C PRO A 107 -21.25 9.00 -0.25
N ASP A 108 -21.63 7.79 0.17
CA ASP A 108 -22.99 7.35 0.42
C ASP A 108 -22.96 6.28 1.53
N PRO A 109 -24.01 6.14 2.38
CA PRO A 109 -24.04 5.13 3.43
C PRO A 109 -23.80 3.69 2.97
N ASP A 110 -24.15 3.36 1.73
CA ASP A 110 -23.99 2.02 1.14
C ASP A 110 -22.70 1.88 0.32
N ALA A 111 -21.81 2.88 0.33
CA ALA A 111 -20.55 2.83 -0.42
C ALA A 111 -19.55 1.84 0.19
N ASP A 112 -18.90 1.07 -0.67
CA ASP A 112 -17.90 0.05 -0.27
C ASP A 112 -16.49 0.62 -0.04
N ALA A 113 -16.25 1.88 -0.39
CA ALA A 113 -14.94 2.54 -0.33
C ALA A 113 -15.04 3.98 0.18
N TYR A 114 -14.02 4.39 0.93
CA TYR A 114 -13.89 5.76 1.41
C TYR A 114 -13.21 6.64 0.36
N MET A 115 -13.55 7.92 0.35
CA MET A 115 -12.84 8.95 -0.38
C MET A 115 -11.75 9.57 0.50
N LEU A 116 -10.54 9.56 -0.02
CA LEU A 116 -9.35 10.19 0.54
C LEU A 116 -8.69 10.99 -0.58
N ASP A 117 -8.37 12.26 -0.33
CA ASP A 117 -7.72 13.12 -1.33
C ASP A 117 -8.48 13.15 -2.68
N ASN A 118 -9.81 13.21 -2.61
CA ASN A 118 -10.72 13.18 -3.77
C ASN A 118 -10.59 11.92 -4.65
N SER A 119 -10.10 10.81 -4.10
CA SER A 119 -9.99 9.55 -4.80
C SER A 119 -10.42 8.38 -3.94
N GLU A 120 -11.01 7.38 -4.59
CA GLU A 120 -11.50 6.17 -3.94
C GLU A 120 -10.34 5.38 -3.32
N CYS A 121 -10.52 4.95 -2.08
CA CYS A 121 -9.55 4.21 -1.29
C CYS A 121 -10.24 3.01 -0.63
N THR A 122 -9.94 1.81 -1.13
CA THR A 122 -10.54 0.57 -0.62
C THR A 122 -9.76 0.00 0.55
N GLN A 123 -8.44 0.14 0.55
CA GLN A 123 -7.55 -0.40 1.58
C GLN A 123 -6.45 0.59 1.93
N ILE A 124 -6.03 0.55 3.19
CA ILE A 124 -5.02 1.46 3.75
C ILE A 124 -3.90 0.69 4.42
N THR A 125 -2.70 1.25 4.41
CA THR A 125 -1.61 0.84 5.28
C THR A 125 -1.09 2.02 6.09
N PHE A 126 -0.73 1.75 7.34
CA PHE A 126 -0.11 2.73 8.22
C PHE A 126 0.79 2.06 9.24
N VAL A 127 1.68 2.86 9.83
CA VAL A 127 2.58 2.46 10.91
C VAL A 127 2.26 3.31 12.13
N GLY A 128 2.17 2.68 13.30
CA GLY A 128 1.93 3.39 14.56
C GLY A 128 2.43 2.62 15.76
N GLN A 129 2.64 3.33 16.87
CA GLN A 129 2.97 2.76 18.17
C GLN A 129 1.71 2.22 18.84
N ILE A 130 1.81 1.02 19.41
CA ILE A 130 0.73 0.39 20.17
C ILE A 130 0.65 1.03 21.55
N MET A 131 -0.42 1.77 21.79
CA MET A 131 -0.68 2.44 23.07
C MET A 131 -1.42 1.55 24.06
N ASN A 132 -2.28 0.65 23.56
CA ASN A 132 -3.02 -0.29 24.37
C ASN A 132 -3.46 -1.51 23.56
N ILE A 133 -3.63 -2.65 24.25
CA ILE A 133 -4.12 -3.90 23.67
C ILE A 133 -5.33 -4.39 24.48
N SER A 134 -6.41 -4.70 23.78
CA SER A 134 -7.61 -5.33 24.35
C SER A 134 -7.89 -6.64 23.61
N GLN A 135 -7.77 -7.76 24.32
CA GLN A 135 -7.97 -9.10 23.76
C GLN A 135 -9.38 -9.60 24.08
N GLN A 136 -10.04 -10.17 23.08
CA GLN A 136 -11.33 -10.85 23.17
C GLN A 136 -11.24 -12.22 22.51
N THR A 137 -12.24 -13.07 22.73
CA THR A 137 -12.26 -14.45 22.21
C THR A 137 -12.09 -14.52 20.69
N THR A 138 -12.68 -13.59 19.94
CA THR A 138 -12.69 -13.61 18.47
C THR A 138 -11.85 -12.51 17.83
N ASN A 139 -11.33 -11.57 18.62
CA ASN A 139 -10.54 -10.47 18.08
C ASN A 139 -9.54 -9.91 19.10
N VAL A 140 -8.51 -9.26 18.58
CA VAL A 140 -7.64 -8.37 19.34
C VAL A 140 -7.80 -6.97 18.80
N THR A 141 -7.99 -6.00 19.69
CA THR A 141 -8.09 -4.58 19.34
C THR A 141 -6.85 -3.86 19.86
N TYR A 142 -6.12 -3.23 18.96
CA TYR A 142 -4.95 -2.42 19.24
C TYR A 142 -5.34 -0.94 19.14
N LYS A 143 -4.92 -0.12 20.09
CA LYS A 143 -4.99 1.34 19.96
C LYS A 143 -3.64 1.84 19.46
N LEU A 144 -3.58 2.36 18.24
CA LEU A 144 -2.34 2.85 17.62
C LEU A 144 -2.27 4.38 17.62
N ASP A 145 -1.06 4.92 17.72
CA ASP A 145 -0.73 6.35 17.58
C ASP A 145 0.45 6.53 16.61
N ASP A 146 0.33 7.43 15.64
CA ASP A 146 1.39 7.74 14.66
C ASP A 146 1.93 9.18 14.78
N GLY A 147 1.56 9.89 15.85
CA GLY A 147 1.85 11.30 16.07
C GLY A 147 0.85 12.26 15.40
N THR A 148 0.02 11.78 14.47
CA THR A 148 -1.03 12.57 13.80
C THR A 148 -2.42 12.33 14.38
N GLY A 149 -2.60 11.24 15.13
CA GLY A 149 -3.81 10.91 15.85
C GLY A 149 -3.78 9.48 16.39
N GLN A 150 -4.88 9.06 17.02
CA GLN A 150 -5.05 7.71 17.56
C GLN A 150 -6.18 6.98 16.88
N ILE A 151 -6.04 5.67 16.65
CA ILE A 151 -7.10 4.85 16.07
C ILE A 151 -7.13 3.42 16.63
N GLU A 152 -8.33 2.84 16.71
CA GLU A 152 -8.52 1.43 17.04
C GLU A 152 -8.37 0.56 15.79
N VAL A 153 -7.58 -0.50 15.91
CA VAL A 153 -7.32 -1.50 14.89
C VAL A 153 -7.74 -2.86 15.40
N LYS A 154 -8.76 -3.44 14.78
CA LYS A 154 -9.28 -4.76 15.12
C LYS A 154 -8.70 -5.82 14.17
N VAL A 155 -8.11 -6.86 14.75
CA VAL A 155 -7.67 -8.07 14.06
C VAL A 155 -8.57 -9.22 14.53
N TRP A 156 -9.23 -9.90 13.60
CA TRP A 156 -9.99 -11.11 13.93
C TRP A 156 -9.02 -12.26 14.15
N VAL A 157 -9.22 -13.00 15.25
CA VAL A 157 -8.41 -14.17 15.59
C VAL A 157 -9.29 -15.41 15.61
N ASP A 158 -8.74 -16.48 15.07
CA ASP A 158 -9.26 -17.82 15.25
C ASP A 158 -8.41 -18.46 16.35
N PRO A 159 -8.95 -18.69 17.56
CA PRO A 159 -8.18 -19.18 18.70
C PRO A 159 -7.57 -20.57 18.45
N GLU A 160 -8.05 -21.32 17.45
CA GLU A 160 -7.46 -22.61 17.06
C GLU A 160 -6.28 -22.48 16.09
N ARG A 161 -6.13 -21.32 15.43
CA ARG A 161 -5.14 -21.12 14.35
C ARG A 161 -4.09 -20.06 14.66
N ILE A 162 -4.39 -19.12 15.54
CA ILE A 162 -3.53 -17.99 15.83
C ILE A 162 -3.34 -17.87 17.33
N ASP A 163 -2.15 -18.25 17.78
CA ASP A 163 -1.75 -18.09 19.17
C ASP A 163 -1.26 -16.65 19.42
N VAL A 164 -2.11 -15.85 20.07
CA VAL A 164 -1.80 -14.48 20.52
C VAL A 164 -0.90 -14.45 21.76
N GLU A 165 -0.76 -15.57 22.46
CA GLU A 165 0.08 -15.70 23.65
C GLU A 165 1.51 -16.13 23.28
N ASP A 166 1.69 -16.94 22.22
CA ASP A 166 3.00 -17.37 21.72
C ASP A 166 3.89 -16.15 21.33
N PRO A 167 4.99 -15.88 22.06
CA PRO A 167 5.89 -14.78 21.77
C PRO A 167 6.58 -14.86 20.40
N ASN A 168 6.59 -16.02 19.74
CA ASN A 168 7.18 -16.19 18.42
C ASN A 168 6.18 -15.92 17.29
N SER A 169 4.87 -15.91 17.59
CA SER A 169 3.84 -15.65 16.58
C SER A 169 3.85 -14.19 16.12
N MET A 170 3.23 -13.90 14.97
CA MET A 170 3.12 -12.53 14.45
C MET A 170 2.36 -11.63 15.43
N LEU A 171 1.24 -12.10 16.00
CA LEU A 171 0.44 -11.32 16.92
C LEU A 171 1.02 -11.30 18.34
N GLY A 172 1.66 -12.38 18.81
CA GLY A 172 2.29 -12.42 20.12
C GLY A 172 3.55 -11.53 20.22
N ARG A 173 4.08 -11.05 19.09
CA ARG A 173 5.11 -9.99 19.06
C ARG A 173 4.56 -8.57 19.08
N LEU A 174 3.26 -8.37 18.91
CA LEU A 174 2.62 -7.06 19.05
C LEU A 174 2.37 -6.77 20.52
N ARG A 175 3.22 -5.93 21.13
CA ARG A 175 3.17 -5.56 22.55
C ARG A 175 2.99 -4.06 22.71
N GLU A 176 2.49 -3.62 23.87
CA GLU A 176 2.40 -2.19 24.18
C GLU A 176 3.78 -1.51 24.05
N ASN A 177 3.77 -0.27 23.58
CA ASN A 177 4.93 0.56 23.22
C ASN A 177 5.74 0.10 22.00
N ALA A 178 5.46 -1.08 21.43
CA ALA A 178 6.07 -1.49 20.17
C ALA A 178 5.37 -0.82 18.97
N TYR A 179 6.07 -0.73 17.84
CA TYR A 179 5.50 -0.26 16.58
C TYR A 179 4.94 -1.42 15.77
N ALA A 180 3.85 -1.16 15.06
CA ALA A 180 3.21 -2.11 14.16
C ALA A 180 2.91 -1.48 12.82
N ARG A 181 3.08 -2.25 11.74
CA ARG A 181 2.49 -1.94 10.43
C ARG A 181 1.15 -2.66 10.33
N CYS A 182 0.12 -1.89 10.02
CA CYS A 182 -1.22 -2.38 9.79
C CYS A 182 -1.61 -2.21 8.33
N TRP A 183 -2.36 -3.19 7.82
CA TRP A 183 -3.01 -3.15 6.52
C TRP A 183 -4.47 -3.57 6.70
N GLY A 184 -5.41 -2.75 6.27
CA GLY A 184 -6.82 -3.01 6.51
C GLY A 184 -7.78 -2.09 5.78
N LYS A 185 -9.05 -2.19 6.19
CA LYS A 185 -10.15 -1.36 5.67
C LYS A 185 -10.68 -0.45 6.76
N ILE A 186 -11.00 0.78 6.39
CA ILE A 186 -11.67 1.73 7.27
C ILE A 186 -13.12 1.26 7.47
N LYS A 187 -13.60 1.28 8.72
CA LYS A 187 -14.99 1.02 9.08
C LYS A 187 -15.46 2.08 10.06
N SER A 188 -16.76 2.37 10.01
CA SER A 188 -17.40 3.32 10.92
C SER A 188 -18.66 2.65 11.48
N PHE A 189 -18.55 2.12 12.69
CA PHE A 189 -19.71 1.65 13.46
C PHE A 189 -19.66 2.33 14.83
N GLY A 190 -20.40 3.43 14.96
CA GLY A 190 -20.24 4.38 16.06
C GLY A 190 -18.97 5.23 15.92
N LYS A 191 -17.79 4.62 16.18
CA LYS A 191 -16.49 5.27 16.00
C LYS A 191 -15.73 4.68 14.81
N ARG A 192 -14.91 5.52 14.17
CA ARG A 192 -14.03 5.10 13.09
C ARG A 192 -12.92 4.20 13.63
N HIS A 193 -12.72 3.08 12.97
CA HIS A 193 -11.71 2.09 13.31
C HIS A 193 -11.23 1.40 12.02
N VAL A 194 -10.14 0.63 12.14
CA VAL A 194 -9.61 -0.17 11.03
C VAL A 194 -9.83 -1.64 11.33
N VAL A 195 -10.38 -2.38 10.38
CA VAL A 195 -10.37 -3.85 10.41
C VAL A 195 -9.15 -4.31 9.61
N ALA A 196 -8.14 -4.79 10.32
CA ALA A 196 -6.87 -5.19 9.74
C ALA A 196 -6.94 -6.61 9.18
N HIS A 197 -6.45 -6.75 7.95
CA HIS A 197 -6.16 -8.04 7.32
C HIS A 197 -4.78 -8.53 7.78
N VAL A 198 -3.84 -7.60 7.97
CA VAL A 198 -2.51 -7.86 8.53
C VAL A 198 -2.18 -6.80 9.58
N ALA A 199 -1.68 -7.26 10.71
CA ALA A 199 -0.96 -6.45 11.68
C ALA A 199 0.35 -7.17 11.99
N ARG A 200 1.49 -6.49 11.81
CA ARG A 200 2.80 -7.09 12.07
C ARG A 200 3.68 -6.14 12.88
N PRO A 201 4.58 -6.67 13.73
CA PRO A 201 5.57 -5.86 14.40
C PRO A 201 6.48 -5.19 13.37
N VAL A 202 6.87 -3.96 13.63
CA VAL A 202 7.96 -3.28 12.92
C VAL A 202 9.28 -3.82 13.49
N THR A 203 10.14 -4.31 12.61
CA THR A 203 11.45 -4.88 12.98
C THR A 203 12.61 -3.92 12.71
N ASP A 204 12.43 -2.96 11.80
CA ASP A 204 13.38 -1.89 11.51
C ASP A 204 12.67 -0.53 11.71
N MET A 205 13.20 0.30 12.60
CA MET A 205 12.63 1.60 12.93
C MET A 205 12.67 2.60 11.77
N ASN A 206 13.49 2.36 10.72
CA ASN A 206 13.43 3.15 9.50
C ASN A 206 12.05 3.10 8.83
N GLU A 207 11.27 2.03 9.06
CA GLU A 207 9.90 1.87 8.58
C GLU A 207 8.95 2.94 9.08
N VAL A 208 9.12 3.42 10.31
CA VAL A 208 8.30 4.52 10.83
C VAL A 208 8.55 5.79 10.02
N ASN A 209 9.81 6.08 9.71
CA ASN A 209 10.20 7.30 9.00
C ASN A 209 9.81 7.26 7.53
N TYR A 210 10.15 6.18 6.81
CA TYR A 210 9.83 6.10 5.40
C TYR A 210 8.32 6.00 5.17
N HIS A 211 7.54 5.40 6.09
CA HIS A 211 6.08 5.36 5.98
C HIS A 211 5.47 6.76 6.01
N LEU A 212 5.94 7.64 6.89
CA LEU A 212 5.47 9.04 6.93
C LEU A 212 5.82 9.80 5.65
N LEU A 213 7.02 9.58 5.10
CA LEU A 213 7.44 10.14 3.82
C LEU A 213 6.59 9.60 2.67
N GLU A 214 6.32 8.30 2.65
CA GLU A 214 5.49 7.62 1.65
C GLU A 214 4.06 8.16 1.65
N ALA A 215 3.41 8.21 2.82
CA ALA A 215 2.07 8.77 2.96
C ALA A 215 2.00 10.25 2.52
N THR A 216 3.04 11.03 2.83
CA THR A 216 3.15 12.44 2.41
C THR A 216 3.30 12.56 0.90
N ALA A 217 4.19 11.77 0.29
CA ALA A 217 4.43 11.79 -1.15
C ALA A 217 3.17 11.41 -1.93
N VAL A 218 2.49 10.33 -1.53
CA VAL A 218 1.24 9.89 -2.17
C VAL A 218 0.14 10.93 -2.00
N HIS A 219 -0.01 11.52 -0.81
CA HIS A 219 -0.97 12.61 -0.58
C HIS A 219 -0.73 13.80 -1.51
N LEU A 220 0.52 14.25 -1.63
CA LEU A 220 0.89 15.35 -2.50
C LEU A 220 0.66 15.02 -3.98
N GLN A 221 0.99 13.80 -4.40
CA GLN A 221 0.76 13.35 -5.78
C GLN A 221 -0.74 13.39 -6.13
N LEU A 222 -1.60 12.88 -5.26
CA LEU A 222 -3.05 12.85 -5.50
C LEU A 222 -3.67 14.24 -5.48
N THR A 223 -3.30 15.06 -4.49
CA THR A 223 -3.89 16.39 -4.33
C THR A 223 -3.32 17.41 -5.34
N ARG A 224 -2.02 17.38 -5.61
CA ARG A 224 -1.31 18.40 -6.40
C ARG A 224 -0.84 17.95 -7.78
N GLY A 225 -0.84 16.66 -8.08
CA GLY A 225 -0.26 16.12 -9.33
C GLY A 225 1.25 15.93 -9.24
N ALA A 226 1.88 15.48 -10.34
CA ALA A 226 3.32 15.26 -10.36
C ALA A 226 4.08 16.59 -10.17
N PRO A 227 5.25 16.58 -9.50
CA PRO A 227 6.10 17.77 -9.42
C PRO A 227 6.43 18.30 -10.83
N GLY A 228 5.91 19.48 -11.17
CA GLY A 228 6.09 20.10 -12.50
C GLY A 228 4.86 20.04 -13.41
N GLU A 229 3.88 19.19 -13.12
CA GLU A 229 2.57 19.24 -13.78
C GLU A 229 1.74 20.37 -13.17
N LYS A 230 1.67 21.51 -13.86
CA LYS A 230 0.64 22.52 -13.55
C LYS A 230 -0.72 21.90 -13.87
N LYS A 231 -1.45 21.43 -12.85
CA LYS A 231 -2.90 21.21 -12.97
C LYS A 231 -3.53 22.52 -13.42
N GLY A 232 -3.94 22.60 -14.69
CA GLY A 232 -4.76 23.69 -15.21
C GLY A 232 -6.05 23.72 -14.42
N GLY A 233 -6.14 24.64 -13.46
CA GLY A 233 -7.33 24.81 -12.64
C GLY A 233 -8.53 25.16 -13.51
N ALA A 234 -9.57 24.33 -13.45
CA ALA A 234 -10.91 24.73 -13.86
C ALA A 234 -11.45 25.71 -12.80
N GLY A 235 -11.52 27.00 -13.16
CA GLY A 235 -12.01 28.06 -12.29
C GLY A 235 -11.88 29.44 -12.92
N ALA A 236 -12.89 29.78 -13.74
CA ALA A 236 -13.45 31.10 -14.06
C ALA A 236 -12.55 32.33 -14.29
N ASP A 237 -12.79 32.94 -15.46
CA ASP A 237 -12.72 34.36 -15.82
C ASP A 237 -11.35 35.05 -15.91
N GLY A 238 -10.88 35.19 -17.15
CA GLY A 238 -9.79 36.09 -17.52
C GLY A 238 -9.54 36.08 -19.01
N TYR A 239 -10.23 36.96 -19.75
CA TYR A 239 -9.87 37.31 -21.12
C TYR A 239 -8.41 37.77 -21.15
N GLY A 240 -7.56 37.02 -21.84
CA GLY A 240 -6.12 37.30 -21.89
C GLY A 240 -5.43 36.50 -22.98
N GLN A 241 -5.61 36.95 -24.23
CA GLN A 241 -4.79 36.54 -25.35
C GLN A 241 -3.34 36.98 -25.11
N ALA A 242 -2.42 36.02 -24.97
CA ALA A 242 -1.00 36.29 -25.13
C ALA A 242 -0.26 35.02 -25.61
N ASN A 243 0.12 35.07 -26.89
CA ASN A 243 1.24 34.32 -27.45
C ASN A 243 2.47 34.46 -26.55
N GLY A 244 3.13 33.36 -26.22
CA GLY A 244 4.34 33.40 -25.39
C GLY A 244 5.05 32.05 -25.32
N ALA A 245 5.75 31.73 -26.41
CA ALA A 245 6.89 30.82 -26.54
C ALA A 245 7.23 29.89 -25.35
N SER A 246 7.07 28.60 -25.61
CA SER A 246 7.68 27.50 -24.88
C SER A 246 9.19 27.44 -25.16
N TYR A 247 9.99 27.48 -24.09
CA TYR A 247 11.41 27.10 -24.06
C TYR A 247 11.50 26.01 -22.97
N GLY A 248 11.61 24.72 -23.30
CA GLY A 248 12.86 24.02 -23.62
C GLY A 248 13.18 23.05 -22.45
N GLY A 249 13.51 21.76 -22.64
CA GLY A 249 13.82 21.04 -23.87
C GLY A 249 13.98 19.52 -23.63
N GLY A 250 14.28 18.80 -24.72
CA GLY A 250 14.74 17.41 -24.70
C GLY A 250 13.76 16.37 -25.27
N GLY A 251 13.29 16.51 -26.51
CA GLY A 251 12.54 15.45 -27.19
C GLY A 251 11.57 15.88 -28.29
N ALA A 252 11.29 17.18 -28.40
CA ALA A 252 10.23 17.73 -29.25
C ALA A 252 10.42 17.54 -30.77
N ASP A 253 11.61 17.14 -31.25
CA ASP A 253 11.87 16.95 -32.68
C ASP A 253 11.40 15.59 -33.24
N LYS A 254 11.13 14.58 -32.40
CA LYS A 254 10.70 13.25 -32.88
C LYS A 254 9.18 13.14 -33.12
N LEU A 255 8.40 14.17 -32.79
CA LEU A 255 6.94 14.13 -32.71
C LEU A 255 6.22 15.06 -33.70
N GLY A 256 6.92 15.55 -34.74
CA GLY A 256 6.42 16.58 -35.66
C GLY A 256 5.08 16.23 -36.34
N ASN A 257 4.89 14.96 -36.72
CA ASN A 257 3.74 14.50 -37.51
C ASN A 257 2.70 13.67 -36.73
N VAL A 258 2.80 13.62 -35.41
CA VAL A 258 1.98 12.75 -34.55
C VAL A 258 0.70 13.46 -34.08
N SER A 259 -0.41 12.74 -33.98
CA SER A 259 -1.69 13.25 -33.43
C SER A 259 -1.54 13.78 -32.01
N SER A 260 -2.41 14.72 -31.61
CA SER A 260 -2.34 15.31 -30.26
C SER A 260 -2.55 14.27 -29.14
N GLY A 261 -3.30 13.20 -29.41
CA GLY A 261 -3.48 12.06 -28.51
C GLY A 261 -2.19 11.25 -28.38
N ALA A 262 -1.57 10.87 -29.50
CA ALA A 262 -0.32 10.14 -29.52
C ALA A 262 0.85 10.94 -28.92
N LYS A 263 0.86 12.28 -29.05
CA LYS A 263 1.83 13.13 -28.34
C LYS A 263 1.72 13.00 -26.82
N LYS A 264 0.49 12.99 -26.29
CA LYS A 264 0.21 12.83 -24.86
C LYS A 264 0.57 11.44 -24.37
N VAL A 265 0.23 10.40 -25.13
CA VAL A 265 0.59 9.01 -24.80
C VAL A 265 2.12 8.84 -24.75
N TYR A 266 2.83 9.31 -25.78
CA TYR A 266 4.29 9.24 -25.82
C TYR A 266 4.95 9.95 -24.63
N GLN A 267 4.50 11.18 -24.32
CA GLN A 267 4.98 11.93 -23.15
C GLN A 267 4.65 11.23 -21.83
N CYS A 268 3.48 10.60 -21.71
CA CYS A 268 3.10 9.84 -20.52
C CYS A 268 4.03 8.65 -20.29
N ILE A 269 4.36 7.91 -21.35
CA ILE A 269 5.31 6.79 -21.26
C ILE A 269 6.68 7.35 -20.89
N GLN A 270 7.19 8.36 -21.61
CA GLN A 270 8.52 8.93 -21.37
C GLN A 270 8.72 9.51 -19.96
N ASN A 271 7.71 10.18 -19.41
CA ASN A 271 7.80 10.84 -18.10
C ASN A 271 7.51 9.90 -16.91
N THR A 272 7.02 8.69 -17.17
CA THR A 272 6.83 7.69 -16.12
C THR A 272 8.14 6.92 -15.94
N PRO A 273 8.64 6.74 -14.70
CA PRO A 273 9.81 5.90 -14.43
C PRO A 273 9.63 4.53 -15.10
N GLN A 274 10.45 4.27 -16.12
CA GLN A 274 10.36 3.03 -16.88
C GLN A 274 10.85 1.89 -15.99
N THR A 275 9.95 0.97 -15.62
CA THR A 275 10.37 -0.40 -15.34
C THR A 275 10.71 -1.05 -16.68
N ASN A 276 11.54 -2.10 -16.69
CA ASN A 276 11.89 -2.82 -17.92
C ASN A 276 10.67 -3.40 -18.69
N GLU A 277 9.46 -3.30 -18.10
CA GLU A 277 8.21 -3.83 -18.62
C GLU A 277 7.37 -2.79 -19.39
N GLY A 278 7.63 -1.49 -19.28
CA GLY A 278 6.82 -0.45 -19.92
C GLY A 278 5.52 -0.12 -19.17
N LEU A 279 4.55 0.52 -19.85
CA LEU A 279 3.26 0.93 -19.29
C LEU A 279 2.09 0.27 -20.02
N HIS A 280 1.14 -0.28 -19.26
CA HIS A 280 -0.11 -0.82 -19.80
C HIS A 280 -1.08 0.29 -20.22
N MET A 281 -1.87 0.07 -21.28
CA MET A 281 -2.80 1.06 -21.84
C MET A 281 -3.75 1.67 -20.81
N GLN A 282 -4.17 0.87 -19.83
CA GLN A 282 -5.15 1.28 -18.83
C GLN A 282 -4.54 2.29 -17.87
N ASP A 283 -3.25 2.10 -17.53
CA ASP A 283 -2.50 3.04 -16.70
C ASP A 283 -2.24 4.34 -17.47
N ILE A 284 -1.96 4.24 -18.77
CA ILE A 284 -1.81 5.42 -19.65
C ILE A 284 -3.12 6.20 -19.73
N ALA A 285 -4.26 5.52 -19.92
CA ALA A 285 -5.57 6.14 -19.95
C ALA A 285 -5.89 6.88 -18.65
N MET A 286 -5.58 6.27 -17.50
CA MET A 286 -5.75 6.90 -16.18
C MET A 286 -4.86 8.12 -16.01
N ARG A 287 -3.58 8.05 -16.42
CA ARG A 287 -2.61 9.14 -16.28
C ARG A 287 -2.89 10.30 -17.22
N THR A 288 -3.31 10.02 -18.45
CA THR A 288 -3.59 11.05 -19.47
C THR A 288 -5.03 11.56 -19.44
N SER A 289 -5.90 10.95 -18.63
CA SER A 289 -7.35 11.19 -18.63
C SER A 289 -7.98 11.03 -20.02
N MET A 290 -7.45 10.10 -20.82
CA MET A 290 -7.96 9.77 -22.15
C MET A 290 -8.85 8.53 -22.08
N GLU A 291 -9.80 8.42 -23.00
CA GLU A 291 -10.56 7.19 -23.16
C GLU A 291 -9.61 6.08 -23.67
N VAL A 292 -9.81 4.85 -23.18
CA VAL A 292 -9.00 3.69 -23.57
C VAL A 292 -9.00 3.48 -25.09
N SER A 293 -10.12 3.74 -25.76
CA SER A 293 -10.23 3.62 -27.22
C SER A 293 -9.36 4.64 -27.96
N ASP A 294 -9.14 5.83 -27.39
CA ASP A 294 -8.27 6.86 -27.97
C ASP A 294 -6.80 6.60 -27.63
N VAL A 295 -6.51 6.01 -26.47
CA VAL A 295 -5.17 5.53 -26.12
C VAL A 295 -4.71 4.41 -27.04
N LEU A 296 -5.60 3.47 -27.39
CA LEU A 296 -5.31 2.40 -28.34
C LEU A 296 -4.93 2.95 -29.72
N LYS A 297 -5.76 3.84 -30.29
CA LYS A 297 -5.46 4.48 -31.59
C LYS A 297 -4.14 5.24 -31.57
N ALA A 298 -3.87 5.93 -30.46
CA ALA A 298 -2.63 6.66 -30.25
C ALA A 298 -1.41 5.72 -30.13
N GLY A 299 -1.57 4.57 -29.46
CA GLY A 299 -0.56 3.53 -29.36
C GLY A 299 -0.22 2.94 -30.73
N ASP A 300 -1.23 2.57 -31.51
CA ASP A 300 -1.05 2.03 -32.88
C ASP A 300 -0.28 3.01 -33.78
N GLU A 301 -0.58 4.31 -33.70
CA GLU A 301 0.11 5.35 -34.45
C GLU A 301 1.60 5.44 -34.06
N LEU A 302 1.89 5.46 -32.75
CA LEU A 302 3.26 5.54 -32.24
C LEU A 302 4.07 4.29 -32.56
N GLN A 303 3.44 3.12 -32.51
CA GLN A 303 4.06 1.84 -32.84
C GLN A 303 4.36 1.74 -34.34
N GLY A 304 3.41 2.18 -35.19
CA GLY A 304 3.63 2.28 -36.64
C GLY A 304 4.76 3.22 -37.03
N MET A 305 5.03 4.23 -36.21
CA MET A 305 6.16 5.15 -36.37
C MET A 305 7.48 4.65 -35.74
N GLY A 306 7.47 3.51 -35.06
CA GLY A 306 8.63 2.96 -34.37
C GLY A 306 9.11 3.79 -33.18
N LEU A 307 8.21 4.56 -32.55
CA LEU A 307 8.52 5.38 -31.38
C LEU A 307 8.33 4.61 -30.06
N ILE A 308 7.44 3.62 -30.07
CA ILE A 308 7.18 2.71 -28.95
C ILE A 308 7.15 1.26 -29.47
N TYR A 309 7.36 0.30 -28.57
CA TYR A 309 7.26 -1.13 -28.89
C TYR A 309 6.48 -1.88 -27.80
N THR A 310 5.84 -2.98 -28.18
CA THR A 310 5.14 -3.87 -27.25
C THR A 310 6.12 -4.71 -26.46
N THR A 311 5.84 -4.93 -25.17
CA THR A 311 6.74 -5.65 -24.25
C THR A 311 6.14 -6.97 -23.78
N VAL A 312 5.25 -6.91 -22.79
CA VAL A 312 4.65 -8.07 -22.13
C VAL A 312 3.49 -8.63 -22.94
N ASP A 313 2.70 -7.74 -23.54
CA ASP A 313 1.55 -8.05 -24.38
C ASP A 313 1.32 -6.92 -25.41
N ASP A 314 0.26 -7.05 -26.22
CA ASP A 314 -0.11 -6.09 -27.26
C ASP A 314 -0.57 -4.73 -26.72
N HIS A 315 -0.74 -4.62 -25.40
CA HIS A 315 -1.35 -3.47 -24.73
C HIS A 315 -0.39 -2.80 -23.73
N THR A 316 0.85 -3.25 -23.68
CA THR A 316 1.91 -2.75 -22.81
C THR A 316 3.05 -2.22 -23.65
N TRP A 317 3.38 -0.95 -23.49
CA TRP A 317 4.32 -0.25 -24.38
C TRP A 317 5.48 0.39 -23.62
N ALA A 318 6.66 0.34 -24.23
CA ALA A 318 7.86 1.04 -23.77
C ALA A 318 8.40 1.96 -24.88
N VAL A 319 9.14 3.00 -24.50
CA VAL A 319 9.76 3.92 -25.47
C VAL A 319 10.95 3.24 -26.13
N LEU A 320 11.03 3.32 -27.47
CA LEU A 320 12.21 2.88 -28.20
C LEU A 320 13.30 3.96 -28.07
N GLU A 321 14.32 3.72 -27.23
CA GLU A 321 15.53 4.54 -27.23
C GLU A 321 16.39 4.16 -28.46
N MET A 322 16.46 5.08 -29.42
CA MET A 322 17.49 5.11 -30.47
C MET A 322 18.46 6.25 -30.21
#